data_AF-E1Z5J1-F1
#
_entry.id   AF-E1Z5J1-F1
#
_cell.length_a   1.000
_cell.length_b   1.000
_cell.length_c   1.000
_cell.angle_alpha   90.00
_cell.angle_beta   90.00
_cell.angle_gamma   90.00
#
_symmetry.space_group_name_H-M   'P 1'
#
loop_
_entity.id
_entity.type
_entity.pdbx_description
1 polymer ?
#
loop_
_entity_poly.entity_id
_entity_poly.type
_entity_poly.pdbx_seq_one_letter_code
_entity_poly.pdbx_strand_id
1 'polypeptide(L)'
;MLQTCVSLVHRNLWPLLTAHAIADAAVFLLHRISHRATNEAAVAFLLGGALSPAAIGNMWWLSVDPQLANFQTGYQPLTFVFFLLTFPVVVGVKSWAALATILFCQQAGKGEQEDGASIGSLWGRMFLVELLVASAVVPLTFASLAVVTIPLTLPLILDLQGAGPAAAVEGVSGMAAVDRSRALLRSIRWQLAIPFVGLVAARRLLEAAKSTLVNAMPPRFYQELIEIPLVVLVGGTVLSLLVARLQDVLPFVAYTEAASLETCSTAAVDAAQDGSGAPADEASPA
;
A
#
# COMPACT_ATOMS: atom_id res chain seq x y z
N MET A 1 -15.52 -5.26 9.86
CA MET A 1 -14.50 -4.98 8.83
C MET A 1 -14.96 -4.22 7.57
N LEU A 2 -15.55 -4.84 6.53
CA LEU A 2 -15.77 -4.13 5.24
C LEU A 2 -16.73 -2.93 5.35
N GLN A 3 -17.82 -3.07 6.12
CA GLN A 3 -18.75 -1.96 6.38
C GLN A 3 -18.04 -0.79 7.10
N THR A 4 -17.14 -1.08 8.03
CA THR A 4 -16.30 -0.08 8.70
C THR A 4 -15.38 0.62 7.70
N CYS A 5 -14.75 -0.13 6.77
CA CYS A 5 -13.93 0.44 5.71
C CYS A 5 -14.73 1.40 4.82
N VAL A 6 -15.92 0.99 4.38
CA VAL A 6 -16.82 1.82 3.56
C VAL A 6 -17.21 3.10 4.31
N SER A 7 -17.56 2.99 5.60
CA SER A 7 -17.90 4.15 6.43
C SER A 7 -16.72 5.14 6.56
N LEU A 8 -15.51 4.63 6.82
CA LEU A 8 -14.30 5.45 6.94
C LEU A 8 -13.90 6.11 5.61
N VAL A 9 -13.94 5.37 4.51
CA VAL A 9 -13.66 5.90 3.17
C VAL A 9 -14.69 6.95 2.79
N HIS A 10 -15.97 6.73 3.05
CA HIS A 10 -17.02 7.70 2.75
C HIS A 10 -16.82 9.01 3.54
N ARG A 11 -16.55 8.92 4.85
CA ARG A 11 -16.31 10.11 5.70
C ARG A 11 -15.07 10.89 5.31
N ASN A 12 -14.03 10.21 4.82
CA ASN A 12 -12.73 10.81 4.50
C ASN A 12 -12.42 10.83 3.00
N LEU A 13 -13.42 10.73 2.13
CA LEU A 13 -13.20 10.48 0.71
C LEU A 13 -12.28 11.53 0.07
N TRP A 14 -12.58 12.82 0.26
CA TRP A 14 -11.81 13.90 -0.35
C TRP A 14 -10.37 14.01 0.16
N PRO A 15 -10.11 14.00 1.48
CA PRO A 15 -8.74 13.96 1.99
C PRO A 15 -7.94 12.77 1.47
N LEU A 16 -8.54 11.57 1.45
CA LEU A 16 -7.90 10.35 0.96
C LEU A 16 -7.57 10.43 -0.53
N LEU A 17 -8.52 10.90 -1.35
CA LEU A 17 -8.28 11.08 -2.78
C LEU A 17 -7.18 12.10 -3.03
N THR A 18 -7.16 13.21 -2.29
CA THR A 18 -6.18 14.29 -2.44
C THR A 18 -4.78 13.83 -2.06
N ALA A 19 -4.62 13.19 -0.90
CA ALA A 19 -3.33 12.69 -0.43
C ALA A 19 -2.72 11.70 -1.43
N HIS A 20 -3.52 10.74 -1.90
CA HIS A 20 -3.03 9.77 -2.86
C HIS A 20 -2.80 10.36 -4.27
N ALA A 21 -3.62 11.32 -4.71
CA ALA A 21 -3.39 12.01 -5.97
C ALA A 21 -2.05 12.78 -5.96
N ILE A 22 -1.72 13.44 -4.86
CA ILE A 22 -0.43 14.11 -4.68
C ILE A 22 0.71 13.09 -4.73
N ALA A 23 0.57 11.96 -4.02
CA ALA A 23 1.57 10.91 -4.01
C ALA A 23 1.77 10.28 -5.39
N ASP A 24 0.69 10.01 -6.13
CA ASP A 24 0.74 9.46 -7.49
C ASP A 24 1.37 10.45 -8.48
N ALA A 25 1.04 11.74 -8.38
CA ALA A 25 1.66 12.79 -9.18
C ALA A 25 3.17 12.89 -8.91
N ALA A 26 3.58 12.85 -7.64
CA ALA A 26 4.99 12.88 -7.25
C ALA A 26 5.75 11.65 -7.77
N VAL A 27 5.18 10.45 -7.62
CA VAL A 27 5.78 9.21 -8.15
C VAL A 27 5.86 9.25 -9.68
N PHE A 28 4.83 9.75 -10.36
CA PHE A 28 4.84 9.92 -11.81
C PHE A 28 5.98 10.85 -12.26
N LEU A 29 6.11 12.03 -11.64
CA LEU A 29 7.17 12.98 -11.96
C LEU A 29 8.56 12.38 -11.70
N LEU A 30 8.73 11.71 -10.56
CA LEU A 30 9.97 11.03 -10.21
C LEU A 30 10.35 9.97 -11.26
N HIS A 31 9.38 9.17 -11.70
CA HIS A 31 9.59 8.16 -12.75
C HIS A 31 10.02 8.80 -14.07
N ARG A 32 9.40 9.94 -14.46
CA ARG A 32 9.76 10.69 -15.68
C ARG A 32 11.16 11.26 -15.62
N ILE A 33 11.52 11.86 -14.49
CA ILE A 33 12.87 12.39 -14.24
C ILE A 33 13.88 11.25 -14.27
N SER A 34 13.57 10.11 -13.65
CA SER A 34 14.44 8.93 -13.65
C SER A 34 14.67 8.39 -15.05
N HIS A 35 13.63 8.27 -15.88
CA HIS A 35 13.78 7.83 -17.27
C HIS A 35 14.69 8.75 -18.06
N ARG A 36 14.48 10.06 -17.91
CA ARG A 36 15.31 11.07 -18.56
C ARG A 36 16.76 10.98 -18.11
N ALA A 37 17.00 10.92 -16.80
CA ALA A 37 18.35 10.78 -16.26
C ALA A 37 19.02 9.47 -16.72
N THR A 38 18.27 8.36 -16.77
CA THR A 38 18.75 7.07 -17.29
C THR A 38 19.19 7.21 -18.75
N ASN A 39 18.37 7.85 -19.58
CA ASN A 39 18.67 8.03 -21.00
C ASN A 39 19.85 8.99 -21.23
N GLU A 40 19.92 10.09 -20.49
CA GLU A 40 21.04 11.03 -20.55
C GLU A 40 22.36 10.35 -20.11
N ALA A 41 22.31 9.56 -19.04
CA ALA A 41 23.45 8.75 -18.62
C ALA A 41 23.82 7.67 -19.64
N ALA A 42 22.84 7.05 -20.31
CA ALA A 42 23.11 6.08 -21.37
C ALA A 42 23.87 6.72 -22.55
N VAL A 43 23.43 7.90 -23.01
CA VAL A 43 24.14 8.67 -24.05
C VAL A 43 25.54 9.05 -23.60
N ALA A 44 25.71 9.50 -22.35
CA ALA A 44 26.98 10.01 -21.86
C ALA A 44 28.02 8.91 -21.59
N PHE A 45 27.59 7.76 -21.06
CA PHE A 45 28.51 6.77 -20.48
C PHE A 45 28.56 5.44 -21.22
N LEU A 46 27.51 5.03 -21.93
CA LEU A 46 27.51 3.74 -22.62
C LEU A 46 28.21 3.85 -23.98
N LEU A 47 29.00 2.81 -24.31
CA LEU A 47 29.75 2.70 -25.57
C LEU A 47 30.66 3.91 -25.86
N GLY A 48 31.19 4.57 -24.81
CA GLY A 48 32.09 5.72 -24.96
C GLY A 48 31.43 6.95 -25.62
N GLY A 49 30.11 7.09 -25.49
CA GLY A 49 29.35 8.17 -26.13
C GLY A 49 28.89 7.86 -27.56
N ALA A 50 29.07 6.62 -28.03
CA ALA A 50 28.61 6.21 -29.36
C ALA A 50 27.07 6.11 -29.48
N LEU A 51 26.35 6.09 -28.35
CA LEU A 51 24.90 6.12 -28.33
C LEU A 51 24.39 7.54 -28.62
N SER A 52 23.95 7.77 -29.85
CA SER A 52 23.31 9.04 -30.20
C SER A 52 21.94 9.19 -29.50
N PRO A 53 21.52 10.42 -29.13
CA PRO A 53 20.16 10.67 -28.63
C PRO A 53 19.07 10.16 -29.57
N ALA A 54 19.32 10.19 -30.88
CA ALA A 54 18.40 9.68 -31.90
C ALA A 54 18.15 8.17 -31.78
N ALA A 55 19.15 7.39 -31.33
CA ALA A 55 19.01 5.95 -31.13
C ALA A 55 18.14 5.60 -29.91
N ILE A 56 18.04 6.50 -28.92
CA ILE A 56 17.15 6.33 -27.76
C ILE A 56 15.71 6.73 -28.10
N GLY A 57 15.54 7.68 -29.02
CA GLY A 57 14.24 8.24 -29.38
C GLY A 57 13.80 9.31 -28.38
N ASN A 58 12.69 9.07 -27.67
CA ASN A 58 12.16 10.06 -26.73
C ASN A 58 12.84 9.94 -25.36
N MET A 59 13.64 10.94 -24.99
CA MET A 59 14.39 10.97 -23.74
C MET A 59 13.53 10.85 -22.47
N TRP A 60 12.22 11.14 -22.52
CA TRP A 60 11.32 11.05 -21.35
C TRP A 60 10.71 9.65 -21.12
N TRP A 61 11.06 8.70 -21.98
CA TRP A 61 10.58 7.32 -21.94
C TRP A 61 11.78 6.39 -22.04
N LEU A 62 11.74 5.26 -21.32
CA LEU A 62 12.77 4.23 -21.52
C LEU A 62 12.68 3.71 -22.95
N SER A 63 13.84 3.45 -23.55
CA SER A 63 13.89 2.83 -24.86
C SER A 63 13.33 1.42 -24.80
N VAL A 64 12.44 1.13 -25.73
CA VAL A 64 11.87 -0.21 -25.95
C VAL A 64 12.57 -0.94 -27.10
N ASP A 65 13.63 -0.34 -27.67
CA ASP A 65 14.43 -0.99 -28.71
C ASP A 65 15.09 -2.24 -28.14
N PRO A 66 14.76 -3.45 -28.63
CA PRO A 66 15.35 -4.69 -28.16
C PRO A 66 16.88 -4.71 -28.25
N GLN A 67 17.46 -3.99 -29.22
CA GLN A 67 18.92 -3.91 -29.38
C GLN A 67 19.56 -3.14 -28.24
N LEU A 68 18.93 -2.04 -27.80
CA LEU A 68 19.39 -1.26 -26.68
C LEU A 68 19.06 -1.94 -25.34
N ALA A 69 17.90 -2.57 -25.24
CA ALA A 69 17.40 -3.24 -24.04
C ALA A 69 18.10 -4.58 -23.75
N ASN A 70 19.04 -5.02 -24.58
CA ASN A 70 19.85 -6.20 -24.31
C ASN A 70 20.87 -5.90 -23.18
N PHE A 71 21.11 -6.87 -22.28
CA PHE A 71 22.05 -6.72 -21.16
C PHE A 71 23.48 -6.34 -21.59
N GLN A 72 23.87 -6.68 -22.82
CA GLN A 72 25.20 -6.41 -23.36
C GLN A 72 25.50 -4.92 -23.57
N THR A 73 24.48 -4.07 -23.70
CA THR A 73 24.68 -2.62 -23.92
C THR A 73 24.96 -1.85 -22.64
N GLY A 74 24.72 -2.46 -21.47
CA GLY A 74 24.77 -1.78 -20.17
C GLY A 74 23.52 -0.94 -19.84
N TYR A 75 22.56 -0.82 -20.75
CA TYR A 75 21.33 -0.03 -20.54
C TYR A 75 20.41 -0.62 -19.46
N GLN A 76 20.27 -1.95 -19.42
CA GLN A 76 19.49 -2.65 -18.38
C GLN A 76 20.10 -2.47 -16.98
N PRO A 77 21.40 -2.74 -16.75
CA PRO A 77 22.06 -2.41 -15.49
C PRO A 77 21.88 -0.94 -15.07
N LEU A 78 21.97 0.01 -16.01
CA LEU A 78 21.79 1.43 -15.73
C LEU A 78 20.35 1.73 -15.26
N THR A 79 19.36 1.18 -15.96
CA THR A 79 17.94 1.30 -15.58
C THR A 79 17.71 0.73 -14.18
N PHE A 80 18.34 -0.41 -13.86
CA PHE A 80 18.26 -1.04 -12.54
C PHE A 80 18.89 -0.16 -11.45
N VAL A 81 20.04 0.48 -11.70
CA VAL A 81 20.66 1.42 -10.76
C VAL A 81 19.74 2.60 -10.47
N PHE A 82 19.16 3.23 -11.50
CA PHE A 82 18.22 4.34 -11.32
C PHE A 82 16.94 3.90 -10.60
N PHE A 83 16.45 2.69 -10.87
CA PHE A 83 15.36 2.10 -10.10
C PHE A 83 15.71 1.98 -8.61
N LEU A 84 16.89 1.42 -8.28
CA LEU A 84 17.32 1.29 -6.87
C LEU A 84 17.49 2.64 -6.17
N LEU A 85 17.95 3.67 -6.89
CA LEU A 85 18.09 5.02 -6.34
C LEU A 85 16.74 5.71 -6.09
N THR A 86 15.77 5.49 -6.98
CA THR A 86 14.45 6.13 -6.88
C THR A 86 13.47 5.36 -6.00
N PHE A 87 13.68 4.05 -5.82
CA PHE A 87 12.79 3.18 -5.07
C PHE A 87 12.55 3.65 -3.62
N PRO A 88 13.56 4.02 -2.81
CA PRO A 88 13.31 4.56 -1.47
C PRO A 88 12.49 5.84 -1.47
N VAL A 89 12.66 6.70 -2.48
CA VAL A 89 11.88 7.94 -2.59
C VAL A 89 10.42 7.63 -2.93
N VAL A 90 10.17 6.67 -3.84
CA VAL A 90 8.82 6.18 -4.14
C VAL A 90 8.17 5.62 -2.87
N VAL A 91 8.89 4.79 -2.12
CA VAL A 91 8.41 4.25 -0.84
C VAL A 91 8.08 5.39 0.12
N GLY A 92 8.97 6.36 0.33
CA GLY A 92 8.73 7.49 1.22
C GLY A 92 7.48 8.30 0.90
N VAL A 93 7.25 8.58 -0.38
CA VAL A 93 6.03 9.27 -0.86
C VAL A 93 4.77 8.43 -0.61
N LYS A 94 4.85 7.11 -0.83
CA LYS A 94 3.73 6.19 -0.59
C LYS A 94 3.45 6.00 0.91
N SER A 95 4.48 5.90 1.74
CA SER A 95 4.38 5.87 3.20
C SER A 95 3.71 7.13 3.74
N TRP A 96 3.98 8.30 3.16
CA TRP A 96 3.30 9.53 3.54
C TRP A 96 1.79 9.47 3.25
N ALA A 97 1.37 9.01 2.07
CA ALA A 97 -0.06 8.88 1.74
C ALA A 97 -0.78 7.85 2.62
N ALA A 98 -0.09 6.75 2.94
CA ALA A 98 -0.61 5.74 3.84
C ALA A 98 -0.70 6.25 5.30
N LEU A 99 0.28 7.04 5.77
CA LEU A 99 0.19 7.73 7.06
C LEU A 99 -0.98 8.69 7.10
N ALA A 100 -1.14 9.53 6.08
CA ALA A 100 -2.27 10.45 5.97
C ALA A 100 -3.60 9.70 6.03
N THR A 101 -3.68 8.54 5.36
CA THR A 101 -4.86 7.66 5.41
C THR A 101 -5.19 7.24 6.84
N ILE A 102 -4.20 6.78 7.59
CA ILE A 102 -4.36 6.35 8.99
C ILE A 102 -4.79 7.54 9.86
N LEU A 103 -4.13 8.69 9.74
CA LEU A 103 -4.43 9.88 10.54
C LEU A 103 -5.87 10.38 10.30
N PHE A 104 -6.33 10.45 9.05
CA PHE A 104 -7.72 10.82 8.75
C PHE A 104 -8.73 9.79 9.29
N CYS A 105 -8.40 8.49 9.22
CA CYS A 105 -9.26 7.45 9.79
C CYS A 105 -9.32 7.51 11.33
N GLN A 106 -8.22 7.87 12.00
CA GLN A 106 -8.17 8.05 13.46
C GLN A 106 -8.96 9.28 13.91
N GLN A 107 -8.80 10.42 13.22
CA GLN A 107 -9.54 11.65 13.52
C GLN A 107 -11.06 11.47 13.39
N ALA A 108 -11.51 10.62 12.47
CA ALA A 108 -12.93 10.30 12.33
C ALA A 108 -13.51 9.47 13.50
N GLY A 109 -12.66 8.88 14.35
CA GLY A 109 -13.04 8.03 15.47
C GLY A 109 -12.77 8.62 16.86
N LYS A 110 -11.87 9.60 16.99
CA LYS A 110 -11.51 10.22 18.27
C LYS A 110 -11.78 11.73 18.23
N GLY A 111 -12.59 12.23 19.16
CA GLY A 111 -12.60 13.65 19.49
C GLY A 111 -11.19 14.06 19.95
N GLU A 112 -10.74 15.25 19.55
CA GLU A 112 -9.44 15.88 19.82
C GLU A 112 -8.58 15.15 20.87
N GLN A 113 -7.72 14.23 20.45
CA GLN A 113 -6.74 13.58 21.33
C GLN A 113 -5.35 14.03 20.92
N GLU A 114 -4.74 14.88 21.76
CA GLU A 114 -3.38 15.40 21.63
C GLU A 114 -2.35 14.32 22.00
N ASP A 115 -1.92 13.52 21.02
CA ASP A 115 -0.73 12.69 21.19
C ASP A 115 0.51 13.43 20.65
N GLY A 116 1.50 13.63 21.53
CA GLY A 116 2.68 14.49 21.33
C GLY A 116 3.75 13.99 20.35
N ALA A 117 3.44 13.06 19.46
CA ALA A 117 4.38 12.62 18.42
C ALA A 117 4.32 13.57 17.20
N SER A 118 5.47 14.13 16.80
CA SER A 118 5.50 14.95 15.59
C SER A 118 5.20 14.12 14.34
N ILE A 119 4.48 14.69 13.38
CA ILE A 119 4.15 14.04 12.09
C ILE A 119 5.40 13.50 11.40
N GLY A 120 6.53 14.23 11.50
CA GLY A 120 7.81 13.80 10.95
C GLY A 120 8.37 12.53 11.61
N SER A 121 8.20 12.37 12.93
CA SER A 121 8.61 11.15 13.64
C SER A 121 7.77 9.95 13.22
N LEU A 122 6.44 10.13 13.14
CA LEU A 122 5.51 9.09 12.67
C LEU A 122 5.83 8.66 11.23
N TRP A 123 6.05 9.62 10.35
CA TRP A 123 6.42 9.35 8.97
C TRP A 123 7.76 8.62 8.87
N GLY A 124 8.78 9.01 9.64
CA GLY A 124 10.06 8.31 9.66
C GLY A 124 9.95 6.84 10.07
N ARG A 125 9.12 6.54 11.08
CA ARG A 125 8.84 5.16 11.50
C ARG A 125 8.11 4.38 10.42
N MET A 126 7.07 4.98 9.84
CA MET A 126 6.28 4.34 8.78
C MET A 126 7.12 4.10 7.52
N PHE A 127 7.99 5.04 7.14
CA PHE A 127 8.91 4.89 6.03
C PHE A 127 9.84 3.68 6.21
N LEU A 128 10.44 3.52 7.39
CA LEU A 128 11.31 2.37 7.66
C LEU A 128 10.56 1.04 7.58
N VAL A 129 9.33 0.99 8.09
CA VAL A 129 8.48 -0.19 8.02
C VAL A 129 8.11 -0.50 6.58
N GLU A 130 7.61 0.47 5.82
CA GLU A 130 7.22 0.29 4.42
C GLU A 130 8.42 -0.07 3.54
N LEU A 131 9.62 0.46 3.82
CA LEU A 131 10.83 0.10 3.09
C LEU A 131 11.21 -1.36 3.36
N LEU A 132 11.14 -1.80 4.62
CA LEU A 132 11.39 -3.19 5.01
C LEU A 132 10.35 -4.11 4.36
N VAL A 133 9.07 -3.77 4.47
CA VAL A 133 7.96 -4.50 3.85
C VAL A 133 8.17 -4.59 2.33
N ALA A 134 8.44 -3.48 1.65
CA ALA A 134 8.61 -3.46 0.20
C ALA A 134 9.83 -4.28 -0.24
N SER A 135 10.94 -4.22 0.50
CA SER A 135 12.14 -5.03 0.20
C SER A 135 11.90 -6.54 0.36
N ALA A 136 10.96 -6.95 1.23
CA ALA A 136 10.55 -8.34 1.38
C ALA A 136 9.47 -8.74 0.36
N VAL A 137 8.46 -7.89 0.14
CA VAL A 137 7.30 -8.17 -0.72
C VAL A 137 7.70 -8.24 -2.19
N VAL A 138 8.64 -7.42 -2.67
CA VAL A 138 9.04 -7.44 -4.08
C VAL A 138 9.60 -8.82 -4.49
N PRO A 139 10.63 -9.38 -3.82
CA PRO A 139 11.09 -10.75 -4.09
C PRO A 139 9.99 -11.81 -3.91
N LEU A 140 9.16 -11.67 -2.86
CA LEU A 140 8.05 -12.60 -2.64
C LEU A 140 7.02 -12.55 -3.77
N THR A 141 6.78 -11.39 -4.37
CA THR A 141 5.85 -11.24 -5.49
C THR A 141 6.39 -11.95 -6.73
N PHE A 142 7.69 -11.84 -7.00
CA PHE A 142 8.34 -12.61 -8.06
C PHE A 142 8.28 -14.12 -7.80
N ALA A 143 8.54 -14.55 -6.57
CA ALA A 143 8.36 -15.95 -6.16
C ALA A 143 6.89 -16.39 -6.28
N SER A 144 5.95 -15.47 -6.05
CA SER A 144 4.51 -15.75 -6.03
C SER A 144 3.91 -16.09 -7.41
N LEU A 145 4.61 -15.71 -8.48
CA LEU A 145 4.27 -16.09 -9.85
C LEU A 145 4.35 -17.62 -10.05
N ALA A 146 5.02 -18.36 -9.15
CA ALA A 146 4.85 -19.79 -9.03
C ALA A 146 3.52 -20.09 -8.29
N VAL A 147 2.49 -20.50 -9.04
CA VAL A 147 1.08 -20.74 -8.61
C VAL A 147 0.92 -21.44 -7.26
N VAL A 148 1.86 -22.31 -6.86
CA VAL A 148 1.84 -23.09 -5.61
C VAL A 148 1.98 -22.22 -4.35
N THR A 149 2.41 -20.97 -4.46
CA THR A 149 2.86 -20.17 -3.31
C THR A 149 1.81 -19.23 -2.72
N ILE A 150 0.66 -19.00 -3.38
CA ILE A 150 -0.36 -18.02 -2.90
C ILE A 150 -0.84 -18.32 -1.46
N PRO A 151 -1.17 -19.56 -1.07
CA PRO A 151 -1.57 -19.86 0.30
C PRO A 151 -0.46 -19.62 1.33
N LEU A 152 0.81 -19.62 0.90
CA LEU A 152 1.98 -19.39 1.74
C LEU A 152 2.34 -17.91 1.84
N THR A 153 2.25 -17.17 0.74
CA THR A 153 2.65 -15.76 0.67
C THR A 153 1.56 -14.82 1.17
N LEU A 154 0.28 -15.16 0.98
CA LEU A 154 -0.84 -14.29 1.39
C LEU A 154 -0.84 -13.99 2.90
N PRO A 155 -0.72 -14.97 3.82
CA PRO A 155 -0.66 -14.67 5.25
C PRO A 155 0.50 -13.74 5.62
N LEU A 156 1.64 -13.90 4.95
CA LEU A 156 2.83 -13.07 5.20
C LEU A 156 2.61 -11.64 4.70
N ILE A 157 1.99 -11.47 3.53
CA ILE A 157 1.62 -10.15 3.01
C ILE A 157 0.65 -9.44 3.97
N LEU A 158 -0.35 -10.15 4.49
CA LEU A 158 -1.32 -9.58 5.44
C LEU A 158 -0.65 -9.18 6.77
N ASP A 159 0.24 -10.02 7.29
CA ASP A 159 1.02 -9.69 8.49
C ASP A 159 1.88 -8.43 8.26
N LEU A 160 2.50 -8.29 7.08
CA LEU A 160 3.30 -7.12 6.72
C LEU A 160 2.45 -5.86 6.53
N GLN A 161 1.25 -5.97 5.95
CA GLN A 161 0.34 -4.84 5.74
C GLN A 161 -0.16 -4.22 7.04
N GLY A 162 -0.27 -4.99 8.14
CA GLY A 162 -0.62 -4.45 9.45
C GLY A 162 0.53 -3.73 10.17
N ALA A 163 1.77 -3.80 9.67
CA ALA A 163 2.92 -3.15 10.30
C ALA A 163 2.87 -1.62 10.19
N GLY A 164 2.33 -1.07 9.09
CA GLY A 164 2.10 0.37 8.92
C GLY A 164 1.16 0.94 9.99
N PRO A 165 -0.04 0.36 10.18
CA PRO A 165 -0.93 0.67 11.31
C PRO A 165 -0.25 0.56 12.67
N ALA A 166 0.55 -0.49 12.93
CA ALA A 166 1.29 -0.60 14.20
C ALA A 166 2.27 0.56 14.41
N ALA A 167 2.95 0.99 13.36
CA ALA A 167 3.88 2.11 13.44
C ALA A 167 3.18 3.45 13.67
N ALA A 168 2.02 3.66 13.04
CA ALA A 168 1.26 4.89 13.16
C ALA A 168 0.44 4.98 14.45
N VAL A 169 -0.11 3.87 14.93
CA VAL A 169 -1.01 3.82 16.10
C VAL A 169 -0.24 3.63 17.40
N GLU A 170 0.68 2.67 17.44
CA GLU A 170 1.44 2.32 18.67
C GLU A 170 2.84 2.94 18.68
N GLY A 171 3.26 3.57 17.59
CA GLY A 171 4.57 4.21 17.49
C GLY A 171 5.74 3.22 17.38
N VAL A 172 5.48 1.94 17.08
CA VAL A 172 6.51 0.90 16.91
C VAL A 172 7.23 1.08 15.56
N SER A 173 8.47 0.60 15.40
CA SER A 173 9.20 0.75 14.13
C SER A 173 9.97 -0.51 13.73
N GLY A 174 10.32 -0.61 12.44
CA GLY A 174 11.14 -1.69 11.89
C GLY A 174 10.52 -3.07 12.09
N MET A 175 11.35 -4.05 12.49
CA MET A 175 10.89 -5.43 12.68
C MET A 175 9.91 -5.57 13.85
N ALA A 176 10.03 -4.75 14.89
CA ALA A 176 9.11 -4.80 16.03
C ALA A 176 7.66 -4.48 15.61
N ALA A 177 7.46 -3.60 14.62
CA ALA A 177 6.12 -3.31 14.09
C ALA A 177 5.54 -4.50 13.32
N VAL A 178 6.40 -5.24 12.61
CA VAL A 178 6.03 -6.48 11.90
C VAL A 178 5.66 -7.58 12.90
N ASP A 179 6.46 -7.79 13.94
CA ASP A 179 6.20 -8.80 14.96
C ASP A 179 4.92 -8.48 15.73
N ARG A 180 4.69 -7.21 16.07
CA ARG A 180 3.46 -6.74 16.69
C ARG A 180 2.24 -6.99 15.81
N SER A 181 2.31 -6.60 14.54
CA SER A 181 1.26 -6.86 13.55
C SER A 181 0.96 -8.35 13.43
N ARG A 182 1.99 -9.19 13.31
CA ARG A 182 1.85 -10.64 13.21
C ARG A 182 1.20 -11.25 14.43
N ALA A 183 1.55 -10.79 15.63
CA ALA A 183 0.98 -11.27 16.89
C ALA A 183 -0.52 -10.96 16.96
N LEU A 184 -0.90 -9.72 16.65
CA LEU A 184 -2.29 -9.25 16.66
C LEU A 184 -3.15 -9.93 15.59
N LEU A 185 -2.67 -9.93 14.34
CA LEU A 185 -3.47 -10.40 13.21
C LEU A 185 -3.59 -11.93 13.16
N ARG A 186 -2.78 -12.68 13.92
CA ARG A 186 -2.73 -14.16 13.88
C ARG A 186 -4.09 -14.82 14.01
N SER A 187 -4.95 -14.32 14.89
CA SER A 187 -6.28 -14.87 15.16
C SER A 187 -7.30 -14.54 14.06
N ILE A 188 -7.13 -13.40 13.37
CA ILE A 188 -8.09 -12.90 12.38
C ILE A 188 -7.60 -12.98 10.92
N ARG A 189 -6.42 -13.57 10.65
CA ARG A 189 -5.80 -13.57 9.31
C ARG A 189 -6.74 -14.02 8.20
N TRP A 190 -7.48 -15.11 8.41
CA TRP A 190 -8.39 -15.63 7.39
C TRP A 190 -9.63 -14.75 7.20
N GLN A 191 -10.08 -14.07 8.26
CA GLN A 191 -11.17 -13.09 8.17
C GLN A 191 -10.74 -11.84 7.42
N LEU A 192 -9.45 -11.48 7.47
CA LEU A 192 -8.84 -10.39 6.70
C LEU A 192 -8.52 -10.80 5.25
N ALA A 193 -8.10 -12.04 5.03
CA ALA A 193 -7.72 -12.55 3.71
C ALA A 193 -8.87 -12.49 2.70
N ILE A 194 -10.08 -12.87 3.11
CA ILE A 194 -11.26 -12.88 2.24
C ILE A 194 -11.59 -11.48 1.68
N PRO A 195 -11.80 -10.42 2.49
CA PRO A 195 -12.07 -9.10 1.97
C PRO A 195 -10.88 -8.54 1.18
N PHE A 196 -9.64 -8.84 1.58
CA PHE A 196 -8.46 -8.40 0.82
C PHE A 196 -8.44 -9.00 -0.60
N VAL A 197 -8.55 -10.33 -0.72
CA VAL A 197 -8.60 -11.02 -2.02
C VAL A 197 -9.83 -10.57 -2.82
N GLY A 198 -10.98 -10.41 -2.16
CA GLY A 198 -12.20 -9.90 -2.79
C GLY A 198 -12.01 -8.52 -3.42
N LEU A 199 -11.38 -7.58 -2.71
CA LEU A 199 -11.07 -6.25 -3.25
C LEU A 199 -10.06 -6.30 -4.39
N VAL A 200 -9.03 -7.16 -4.29
CA VAL A 200 -8.05 -7.36 -5.37
C VAL A 200 -8.74 -7.90 -6.63
N ALA A 201 -9.56 -8.93 -6.49
CA ALA A 201 -10.34 -9.50 -7.59
C ALA A 201 -11.32 -8.47 -8.17
N ALA A 202 -12.06 -7.74 -7.33
CA ALA A 202 -12.99 -6.70 -7.77
C ALA A 202 -12.29 -5.63 -8.60
N ARG A 203 -11.11 -5.15 -8.17
CA ARG A 203 -10.33 -4.17 -8.93
C ARG A 203 -9.89 -4.72 -10.29
N ARG A 204 -9.43 -5.97 -10.35
CA ARG A 204 -9.01 -6.61 -11.63
C ARG A 204 -10.17 -6.81 -12.58
N LEU A 205 -11.31 -7.28 -12.07
CA LEU A 205 -12.54 -7.44 -12.84
C LEU A 205 -13.04 -6.10 -13.37
N LEU A 206 -12.97 -5.04 -12.57
CA LEU A 206 -13.36 -3.70 -12.99
C LEU A 206 -12.47 -3.16 -14.12
N GLU A 207 -11.15 -3.33 -14.02
CA GLU A 207 -10.23 -2.94 -15.09
C GLU A 207 -10.48 -3.74 -16.38
N ALA A 208 -10.72 -5.05 -16.26
CA ALA A 208 -11.07 -5.90 -17.40
C ALA A 208 -12.41 -5.49 -18.03
N ALA A 209 -13.43 -5.22 -17.21
CA ALA A 209 -14.74 -4.77 -17.67
C ALA A 209 -14.63 -3.41 -18.37
N LYS A 210 -13.93 -2.43 -17.76
CA LYS A 210 -13.66 -1.12 -18.35
C LYS A 210 -12.97 -1.25 -19.71
N SER A 211 -11.89 -2.04 -19.78
CA SER A 211 -11.16 -2.26 -21.04
C SER A 211 -12.04 -2.95 -22.09
N THR A 212 -12.82 -3.95 -21.70
CA THR A 212 -13.74 -4.66 -22.61
C THR A 212 -14.82 -3.72 -23.15
N LEU A 213 -15.43 -2.90 -22.28
CA LEU A 213 -16.45 -1.93 -22.66
C LEU A 213 -15.90 -0.91 -23.64
N VAL A 214 -14.74 -0.32 -23.36
CA VAL A 214 -14.09 0.65 -24.27
C VAL A 214 -13.76 -0.03 -25.61
N ASN A 215 -13.14 -1.20 -25.59
CA ASN A 215 -12.75 -1.90 -26.83
C ASN A 215 -13.95 -2.40 -27.67
N ALA A 216 -15.09 -2.68 -27.03
CA ALA A 216 -16.30 -3.12 -27.72
C ALA A 216 -17.15 -1.96 -28.27
N MET A 217 -16.83 -0.70 -27.97
CA MET A 217 -17.59 0.44 -28.46
C MET A 217 -17.45 0.62 -29.98
N PRO A 218 -18.56 0.78 -30.72
CA PRO A 218 -18.53 1.13 -32.13
C PRO A 218 -17.75 2.43 -32.38
N PRO A 219 -16.96 2.54 -33.48
CA PRO A 219 -16.18 3.74 -33.79
C PRO A 219 -16.99 5.04 -33.81
N ARG A 220 -18.27 4.99 -34.20
CA ARG A 220 -19.18 6.15 -34.19
C ARG A 220 -19.30 6.82 -32.82
N PHE A 221 -19.21 6.07 -31.71
CA PHE A 221 -19.29 6.66 -30.38
C PHE A 221 -18.07 7.51 -30.03
N TYR A 222 -16.92 7.27 -30.65
CA TYR A 222 -15.75 8.14 -30.47
C TYR A 222 -15.81 9.42 -31.30
N GLN A 223 -16.63 9.42 -32.36
CA GLN A 223 -16.70 10.53 -33.32
C GLN A 223 -17.91 11.43 -33.06
N GLU A 224 -19.06 10.84 -32.76
CA GLU A 224 -20.35 11.54 -32.69
C GLU A 224 -20.86 11.72 -31.24
N LEU A 225 -20.46 10.84 -30.31
CA LEU A 225 -21.00 10.78 -28.93
C LEU A 225 -19.88 10.50 -27.92
N ILE A 226 -18.87 11.36 -27.90
CA ILE A 226 -17.66 11.21 -27.07
C ILE A 226 -17.96 11.15 -25.56
N GLU A 227 -19.12 11.61 -25.14
CA GLU A 227 -19.60 11.57 -23.76
C GLU A 227 -19.71 10.13 -23.26
N ILE A 228 -20.11 9.17 -24.10
CA ILE A 228 -20.29 7.77 -23.70
C ILE A 228 -18.94 7.12 -23.30
N PRO A 229 -17.90 7.07 -24.16
CA PRO A 229 -16.61 6.52 -23.78
C PRO A 229 -15.97 7.30 -22.62
N LEU A 230 -16.19 8.62 -22.55
CA LEU A 230 -15.71 9.43 -21.44
C LEU A 230 -16.37 9.01 -20.11
N VAL A 231 -17.68 8.83 -20.07
CA VAL A 231 -18.41 8.37 -18.87
C VAL A 231 -17.94 6.98 -18.44
N VAL A 232 -17.74 6.05 -19.37
CA VAL A 232 -17.21 4.71 -19.03
C VAL A 232 -15.79 4.80 -18.47
N LEU A 233 -14.93 5.61 -19.08
CA LEU A 233 -13.55 5.76 -18.64
C LEU A 233 -13.45 6.46 -17.28
N VAL A 234 -14.15 7.59 -17.10
CA VAL A 234 -14.19 8.35 -15.86
C VAL A 234 -14.88 7.55 -14.76
N GLY A 235 -16.07 7.01 -15.02
CA GLY A 235 -16.82 6.21 -14.06
C GLY A 235 -16.08 4.95 -13.63
N GLY A 236 -15.49 4.22 -14.58
CA GLY A 236 -14.64 3.06 -14.28
C GLY A 236 -13.39 3.45 -13.47
N THR A 237 -12.77 4.59 -13.77
CA THR A 237 -11.61 5.08 -13.01
C THR A 237 -11.98 5.49 -11.59
N VAL A 238 -13.10 6.22 -11.41
CA VAL A 238 -13.61 6.59 -10.09
C VAL A 238 -13.90 5.35 -9.26
N LEU A 239 -14.55 4.34 -9.85
CA LEU A 239 -14.84 3.10 -9.14
C LEU A 239 -13.56 2.32 -8.79
N SER A 240 -12.56 2.28 -9.68
CA SER A 240 -11.25 1.68 -9.39
C SER A 240 -10.53 2.39 -8.25
N LEU A 241 -10.64 3.72 -8.18
CA LEU A 241 -10.09 4.52 -7.09
C LEU A 241 -10.80 4.22 -5.76
N LEU A 242 -12.13 4.10 -5.76
CA LEU A 242 -12.89 3.73 -4.55
C LEU A 242 -12.47 2.36 -4.02
N VAL A 243 -12.34 1.36 -4.90
CA VAL A 243 -11.85 0.02 -4.51
C VAL A 243 -10.43 0.09 -3.98
N ALA A 244 -9.54 0.88 -4.61
CA ALA A 244 -8.18 1.07 -4.11
C ALA A 244 -8.17 1.71 -2.71
N ARG A 245 -9.04 2.70 -2.43
CA ARG A 245 -9.14 3.29 -1.09
C ARG A 245 -9.67 2.32 -0.04
N LEU A 246 -10.60 1.43 -0.41
CA LEU A 246 -11.01 0.34 0.49
C LEU A 246 -9.84 -0.60 0.80
N GLN A 247 -8.97 -0.89 -0.18
CA GLN A 247 -7.77 -1.69 0.04
C GLN A 247 -6.78 -1.01 0.98
N ASP A 248 -6.60 0.31 0.87
CA ASP A 248 -5.66 1.07 1.70
C ASP A 248 -6.13 1.18 3.16
N VAL A 249 -7.44 1.28 3.39
CA VAL A 249 -8.04 1.41 4.75
C VAL A 249 -8.17 0.06 5.46
N LEU A 250 -8.29 -1.04 4.71
CA LEU A 250 -8.53 -2.37 5.26
C LEU A 250 -7.49 -2.81 6.31
N PRO A 251 -6.16 -2.68 6.11
CA PRO A 251 -5.16 -3.05 7.11
C PRO A 251 -5.33 -2.29 8.43
N PHE A 252 -5.66 -1.00 8.37
CA PHE A 252 -5.89 -0.18 9.55
C PHE A 252 -7.13 -0.63 10.33
N VAL A 253 -8.24 -0.92 9.65
CA VAL A 253 -9.46 -1.42 10.29
C VAL A 253 -9.22 -2.79 10.93
N ALA A 254 -8.53 -3.69 10.23
CA ALA A 254 -8.22 -5.00 10.76
C ALA A 254 -7.32 -4.92 12.00
N TYR A 255 -6.32 -4.03 11.96
CA TYR A 255 -5.42 -3.80 13.08
C TYR A 255 -6.15 -3.25 14.31
N THR A 256 -7.00 -2.25 14.12
CA THR A 256 -7.77 -1.64 15.24
C THR A 256 -8.82 -2.59 15.81
N GLU A 257 -9.51 -3.37 14.97
CA GLU A 257 -10.41 -4.44 15.42
C GLU A 257 -9.63 -5.48 16.24
N ALA A 258 -8.47 -5.95 15.77
CA ALA A 258 -7.63 -6.91 16.50
C ALA A 258 -7.13 -6.36 17.85
N ALA A 259 -6.64 -5.12 17.88
CA ALA A 259 -6.15 -4.47 19.10
C ALA A 259 -7.27 -4.29 20.15
N SER A 260 -8.50 -4.00 19.70
CA SER A 260 -9.65 -3.89 20.59
C SER A 260 -10.02 -5.24 21.23
N LEU A 261 -9.91 -6.34 20.48
CA LEU A 261 -10.18 -7.68 20.99
C LEU A 261 -9.15 -8.12 22.04
N GLU A 262 -7.87 -7.79 21.82
CA GLU A 262 -6.80 -8.04 22.80
C GLU A 262 -7.09 -7.32 24.11
N THR A 263 -7.42 -6.02 24.06
CA THR A 263 -7.69 -5.19 25.24
C THR A 263 -8.90 -5.70 26.05
N CYS A 264 -9.99 -6.08 25.37
CA CYS A 264 -11.16 -6.68 26.03
C CYS A 264 -10.84 -8.04 26.68
N SER A 265 -9.98 -8.85 26.03
CA SER A 265 -9.57 -10.14 26.59
C SER A 265 -8.73 -9.98 27.85
N THR A 266 -7.80 -9.01 27.88
CA THR A 266 -6.96 -8.77 29.07
C THR A 266 -7.80 -8.28 30.25
N ALA A 267 -8.69 -7.31 30.02
CA ALA A 267 -9.58 -6.79 31.06
C ALA A 267 -10.49 -7.87 31.68
N ALA A 268 -10.94 -8.83 30.87
CA ALA A 268 -11.75 -9.95 31.37
C ALA A 268 -10.95 -10.93 32.24
N VAL A 269 -9.66 -11.14 31.92
CA VAL A 269 -8.77 -12.00 32.72
C VAL A 269 -8.41 -11.34 34.04
N ASP A 270 -8.09 -10.04 34.02
CA ASP A 270 -7.76 -9.27 35.22
C ASP A 270 -8.96 -9.25 36.19
N ALA A 271 -10.18 -9.01 35.67
CA ALA A 271 -11.41 -9.05 36.47
C ALA A 271 -11.69 -10.45 37.07
N ALA A 272 -11.32 -11.53 36.37
CA ALA A 272 -11.49 -12.89 36.87
C ALA A 272 -10.49 -13.25 37.97
N GLN A 273 -9.26 -12.70 37.92
CA GLN A 273 -8.25 -12.89 38.96
C GLN A 273 -8.63 -12.14 40.25
N ASP A 274 -9.09 -10.89 40.13
CA ASP A 274 -9.53 -10.07 41.27
C ASP A 274 -10.76 -10.65 41.97
N GLY A 275 -11.67 -11.32 41.24
CA GLY A 275 -12.84 -11.99 41.80
C GLY A 275 -12.55 -13.34 42.50
N SER A 276 -11.35 -13.90 42.33
CA SER A 276 -10.96 -15.20 42.93
C SER A 276 -10.25 -15.07 44.28
N GLY A 277 -9.95 -13.84 44.71
CA GLY A 277 -9.49 -13.53 46.06
C GLY A 277 -10.63 -13.62 47.07
N ALA A 278 -11.18 -14.81 47.29
CA ALA A 278 -12.03 -15.05 48.45
C ALA A 278 -11.21 -14.75 49.72
N PRO A 279 -11.72 -13.94 50.67
CA PRO A 279 -11.01 -13.68 51.91
C PRO A 279 -10.75 -15.03 52.58
N ALA A 280 -9.48 -15.36 52.78
CA ALA A 280 -9.11 -16.47 53.65
C ALA A 280 -9.70 -16.15 55.01
N ASP A 281 -10.73 -16.92 55.41
CA ASP A 281 -11.30 -16.91 56.74
C ASP A 281 -10.13 -16.99 57.74
N GLU A 282 -9.83 -15.85 58.39
CA GLU A 282 -9.00 -15.80 59.58
C GLU A 282 -9.74 -16.57 60.67
N ALA A 283 -9.51 -17.87 60.72
CA ALA A 283 -9.87 -18.70 61.84
C ALA A 283 -9.02 -18.24 63.05
N SER A 284 -9.60 -17.32 63.84
CA SER A 284 -9.10 -16.91 65.14
C SER A 284 -8.97 -18.13 66.06
N PRO A 285 -7.77 -18.50 66.55
CA PRO A 285 -7.64 -19.51 67.58
C PRO A 285 -8.08 -18.92 68.92
N ALA A 286 -8.93 -19.67 69.61
CA ALA A 286 -9.36 -19.43 70.99
C ALA A 286 -8.31 -19.93 72.00
#